data_AF-A0A4U3AP39-F1
#
_entry.id   AF-A0A4U3AP39-F1
#
_cell.length_a   1.000
_cell.length_b   1.000
_cell.length_c   1.000
_cell.angle_alpha   90.00
_cell.angle_beta   90.00
_cell.angle_gamma   90.00
#
_symmetry.space_group_name_H-M   'P 1'
#
loop_
_entity.id
_entity.type
_entity.pdbx_description
1 polymer ?
#
loop_
_entity_poly.entity_id
_entity_poly.type
_entity_poly.pdbx_seq_one_letter_code
_entity_poly.pdbx_strand_id
1 'polypeptide(L)'
;NHTGDEDLKKFLENLIENDIQSEVEELKNLLKSNGVALPPAPPERPVASIETIPPGARINDAEIAAKVSMDLAAGLVACSQAMGQSLREDVGMMFGQFHMKKAQ
;
A
#
# COMPACT_ATOMS: atom_id res chain seq x y z
N ASN A 1 11.93 -9.40 1.14
CA ASN A 1 13.38 -9.34 0.88
C ASN A 1 14.20 -8.88 2.10
N HIS A 2 13.96 -7.72 2.71
CA HIS A 2 14.80 -7.22 3.82
C HIS A 2 14.30 -7.61 5.22
N THR A 3 13.04 -8.06 5.35
CA THR A 3 12.43 -8.46 6.61
C THR A 3 12.98 -9.79 7.11
N GLY A 4 13.51 -9.82 8.32
CA GLY A 4 13.99 -11.03 9.00
C GLY A 4 12.98 -11.59 10.00
N ASP A 5 12.14 -10.74 10.57
CA ASP A 5 11.05 -11.16 11.46
C ASP A 5 9.89 -11.80 10.68
N GLU A 6 9.53 -13.03 11.03
CA GLU A 6 8.54 -13.82 10.29
C GLU A 6 7.11 -13.28 10.47
N ASP A 7 6.79 -12.70 11.62
CA ASP A 7 5.46 -12.14 11.88
C ASP A 7 5.27 -10.83 11.10
N LEU A 8 6.29 -9.96 11.09
CA LEU A 8 6.32 -8.76 10.26
C LEU A 8 6.25 -9.12 8.78
N LYS A 9 6.98 -10.15 8.33
CA LYS A 9 6.95 -10.59 6.94
C LYS A 9 5.54 -11.04 6.53
N LYS A 10 4.90 -11.90 7.32
CA LYS A 10 3.52 -12.34 7.10
C LYS A 10 2.54 -11.17 7.11
N PHE A 11 2.72 -10.22 8.03
CA PHE A 11 1.89 -9.02 8.08
C PHE A 11 2.00 -8.22 6.77
N LEU A 12 3.21 -8.00 6.26
CA LEU A 12 3.44 -7.26 5.01
C LEU A 12 2.87 -8.00 3.79
N GLU A 13 3.05 -9.32 3.71
CA GLU A 13 2.48 -10.14 2.64
C GLU A 13 0.95 -10.05 2.64
N ASN A 14 0.32 -10.23 3.80
CA ASN A 14 -1.14 -10.11 3.93
C ASN A 14 -1.65 -8.70 3.59
N LEU A 15 -0.96 -7.65 4.03
CA LEU A 15 -1.33 -6.26 3.72
C LEU A 15 -1.26 -5.98 2.21
N ILE A 16 -0.26 -6.52 1.52
CA ILE A 16 -0.12 -6.35 0.07
C ILE A 16 -1.22 -7.09 -0.67
N GLU A 17 -1.40 -8.38 -0.37
CA GLU A 17 -2.30 -9.27 -1.11
C GLU A 17 -3.78 -8.96 -0.86
N ASN A 18 -4.17 -8.73 0.39
CA ASN A 18 -5.59 -8.63 0.75
C ASN A 18 -6.11 -7.18 0.68
N ASP A 19 -5.26 -6.20 0.97
CA ASP A 19 -5.69 -4.80 1.05
C ASP A 19 -5.20 -4.01 -0.18
N ILE A 20 -3.89 -3.84 -0.33
CA ILE A 20 -3.31 -2.90 -1.31
C ILE A 20 -3.65 -3.29 -2.76
N GLN A 21 -3.49 -4.56 -3.13
CA GLN A 21 -3.76 -4.99 -4.51
C GLN A 21 -5.23 -4.79 -4.89
N SER A 22 -6.15 -5.04 -3.97
CA SER A 22 -7.58 -4.83 -4.18
C SER A 22 -7.90 -3.34 -4.42
N GLU A 23 -7.41 -2.45 -3.55
CA GLU A 23 -7.58 -1.00 -3.71
C GLU A 23 -7.01 -0.48 -5.03
N VAL A 24 -5.83 -0.99 -5.42
CA VAL A 24 -5.16 -0.61 -6.68
C VAL A 24 -5.99 -1.02 -7.90
N GLU A 25 -6.57 -2.23 -7.91
CA GLU A 25 -7.40 -2.67 -9.04
C GLU A 25 -8.72 -1.88 -9.13
N GLU A 26 -9.36 -1.57 -8.00
CA GLU A 26 -10.53 -0.69 -7.97
C GLU A 26 -10.22 0.70 -8.56
N LEU A 27 -9.10 1.31 -8.14
CA LEU A 27 -8.65 2.60 -8.67
C LEU A 27 -8.30 2.52 -10.16
N LYS A 28 -7.62 1.46 -10.61
CA LYS A 28 -7.30 1.27 -12.03
C LYS A 28 -8.58 1.20 -12.87
N ASN A 29 -9.60 0.51 -12.40
CA ASN A 29 -10.88 0.39 -13.10
C ASN A 29 -11.62 1.73 -13.14
N LEU A 30 -11.60 2.49 -12.04
CA LEU A 30 -12.14 3.85 -11.99
C LEU A 30 -11.43 4.75 -13.02
N LEU A 31 -10.10 4.77 -13.04
CA LEU A 31 -9.34 5.61 -13.97
C LEU A 31 -9.58 5.20 -15.44
N LYS A 32 -9.49 3.91 -15.76
CA LYS A 32 -9.73 3.40 -17.12
C LYS A 32 -11.13 3.71 -17.62
N SER A 33 -12.16 3.49 -16.81
CA SER A 33 -13.57 3.75 -17.20
C SER A 33 -13.85 5.23 -17.45
N ASN A 34 -13.03 6.13 -16.88
CA ASN A 34 -13.12 7.57 -17.08
C ASN A 34 -12.08 8.09 -18.11
N GLY A 35 -11.41 7.20 -18.85
CA GLY A 35 -10.45 7.59 -19.89
C GLY A 35 -9.15 8.21 -19.35
N VAL A 36 -8.85 8.04 -18.06
CA VAL A 36 -7.63 8.55 -17.44
C VAL A 36 -6.52 7.51 -17.58
N ALA A 37 -5.38 7.94 -18.13
CA ALA A 37 -4.22 7.06 -18.30
C ALA A 37 -3.67 6.62 -16.94
N LEU A 38 -3.32 5.34 -16.83
CA LEU A 38 -2.69 4.82 -15.62
C LEU A 38 -1.22 5.26 -15.54
N PRO A 39 -0.73 5.62 -14.35
CA PRO A 39 0.69 5.86 -14.15
C PRO A 39 1.51 4.58 -14.41
N PRO A 40 2.77 4.70 -14.87
CA PRO A 40 3.63 3.54 -15.02
C PRO A 40 3.92 2.89 -13.65
N ALA A 41 3.77 1.58 -13.57
CA ALA A 41 4.10 0.80 -12.37
C ALA A 41 5.51 0.20 -12.51
N PRO A 42 6.33 0.21 -11.44
CA PRO A 42 7.60 -0.51 -11.44
C PRO A 42 7.36 -2.03 -11.58
N PRO A 43 8.31 -2.77 -12.18
CA PRO A 43 8.22 -4.22 -12.28
C PRO A 43 8.34 -4.88 -10.90
N GLU A 44 7.85 -6.11 -10.82
CA GLU A 44 7.98 -6.94 -9.62
C GLU A 44 9.45 -7.18 -9.26
N ARG A 45 9.77 -7.14 -7.97
CA ARG A 45 11.14 -7.32 -7.50
C ARG A 45 11.47 -8.81 -7.44
N PRO A 46 12.67 -9.24 -7.89
CA PRO A 46 13.09 -10.62 -7.71
C PRO A 46 13.21 -10.95 -6.22
N VAL A 47 13.00 -12.22 -5.89
CA VAL A 47 13.20 -12.75 -4.53
C VAL A 47 14.69 -12.66 -4.17
N ALA A 48 15.00 -12.15 -2.99
CA ALA A 48 16.35 -12.06 -2.46
C ALA A 48 16.41 -12.64 -1.04
N SER A 49 17.48 -13.38 -0.75
CA SER A 49 17.78 -13.83 0.62
C SER A 49 18.32 -12.66 1.43
N ILE A 50 17.88 -12.55 2.68
CA ILE A 50 18.33 -11.50 3.59
C ILE A 50 19.83 -11.62 3.91
N GLU A 51 20.39 -12.83 3.85
CA GLU A 51 21.80 -13.13 4.13
C GLU A 51 22.73 -12.60 3.04
N THR A 52 22.22 -12.42 1.81
CA THR A 52 23.02 -11.93 0.68
C THR A 52 23.00 -10.41 0.56
N ILE A 53 22.22 -9.72 1.40
CA ILE A 53 22.14 -8.26 1.41
C ILE A 53 23.31 -7.70 2.24
N PRO A 54 24.19 -6.86 1.66
CA PRO A 54 25.28 -6.25 2.40
C PRO A 54 24.77 -5.49 3.64
N PRO A 55 25.44 -5.57 4.81
CA PRO A 55 24.94 -4.96 6.04
C PRO A 55 24.61 -3.46 5.94
N GLY A 56 25.41 -2.69 5.21
CA GLY A 56 25.17 -1.25 4.99
C GLY A 56 24.00 -0.92 4.05
N ALA A 57 23.45 -1.92 3.36
CA ALA A 57 22.27 -1.79 2.49
C ALA A 57 21.04 -2.51 3.06
N ARG A 58 21.19 -3.23 4.17
CA ARG A 58 20.09 -3.91 4.84
C ARG A 58 19.25 -2.88 5.60
N ILE A 59 17.94 -3.00 5.48
CA ILE A 59 16.97 -2.22 6.25
C ILE A 59 16.51 -3.15 7.37
N ASN A 60 16.50 -2.65 8.59
CA ASN A 60 16.23 -3.48 9.76
C ASN A 60 14.71 -3.55 10.02
N ASP A 61 14.26 -4.62 10.67
CA ASP A 61 12.82 -4.86 10.89
C ASP A 61 12.11 -3.69 11.59
N ALA A 62 12.77 -3.05 12.57
CA ALA A 62 12.23 -1.88 13.25
C ALA A 62 12.03 -0.67 12.32
N GLU A 63 12.96 -0.45 11.37
CA GLU A 63 12.87 0.63 10.38
C GLU A 63 11.78 0.33 9.35
N ILE A 64 11.67 -0.93 8.93
CA ILE A 64 10.60 -1.40 8.04
C ILE A 64 9.24 -1.18 8.70
N ALA A 65 9.06 -1.66 9.93
CA ALA A 65 7.82 -1.50 10.68
C ALA A 65 7.45 -0.03 10.87
N ALA A 66 8.40 0.80 11.32
CA ALA A 66 8.17 2.23 11.49
C ALA A 66 7.77 2.91 10.17
N LYS A 67 8.44 2.57 9.06
CA LYS A 67 8.13 3.14 7.75
C LYS A 67 6.74 2.75 7.27
N VAL A 68 6.37 1.48 7.42
CA VAL A 68 5.05 0.98 7.04
C VAL A 68 3.95 1.62 7.89
N SER A 69 4.15 1.76 9.20
CA SER A 69 3.20 2.47 10.06
C SER A 69 3.02 3.94 9.64
N MET A 70 4.11 4.64 9.29
CA MET A 70 4.03 6.01 8.78
C MET A 70 3.27 6.09 7.46
N ASP A 71 3.52 5.16 6.53
CA ASP A 71 2.88 5.14 5.22
C ASP A 71 1.38 4.80 5.33
N LEU A 72 0.99 3.89 6.23
CA LEU A 72 -0.41 3.60 6.53
C LEU A 72 -1.13 4.82 7.12
N ALA A 73 -0.52 5.53 8.07
CA ALA A 73 -1.09 6.75 8.64
C ALA A 73 -1.26 7.85 7.57
N ALA A 74 -0.26 8.02 6.69
CA ALA A 74 -0.35 8.95 5.57
C ALA A 74 -1.46 8.54 4.58
N GLY A 75 -1.58 7.26 4.28
CA GLY A 75 -2.65 6.71 3.43
C GLY A 75 -4.05 6.93 4.02
N LEU A 76 -4.21 6.77 5.33
CA LEU A 76 -5.46 7.04 6.05
C LEU A 76 -5.88 8.50 5.90
N VAL A 77 -4.95 9.43 6.11
CA VAL A 77 -5.17 10.87 5.91
C VAL A 77 -5.50 11.19 4.45
N ALA A 78 -4.81 10.57 3.49
CA ALA A 78 -5.08 10.76 2.07
C ALA A 78 -6.50 10.30 1.69
N CYS A 79 -6.96 9.16 2.22
CA CYS A 79 -8.33 8.69 2.00
C CYS A 79 -9.36 9.69 2.57
N SER A 80 -9.14 10.22 3.78
CA SER A 80 -10.02 11.23 4.36
C SER A 80 -10.10 12.50 3.52
N GLN A 81 -8.96 12.97 2.99
CA GLN A 81 -8.94 14.13 2.10
C GLN A 81 -9.70 13.85 0.80
N ALA A 82 -9.47 12.69 0.17
CA ALA A 82 -10.16 12.29 -1.04
C ALA A 82 -11.69 12.19 -0.84
N MET A 83 -12.14 11.65 0.30
CA MET A 83 -13.56 11.65 0.68
C MET A 83 -14.11 13.08 0.78
N GLY A 84 -13.41 13.97 1.50
CA GLY A 84 -13.86 15.36 1.71
C GLY A 84 -13.87 16.20 0.44
N GLN A 85 -13.05 15.85 -0.57
CA GLN A 85 -13.00 16.52 -1.87
C GLN A 85 -13.91 15.89 -2.92
N SER A 86 -14.48 14.71 -2.64
CA SER A 86 -15.29 13.98 -3.60
C SER A 86 -16.67 14.61 -3.76
N LEU A 87 -16.99 15.05 -4.97
CA LEU A 87 -18.36 15.44 -5.37
C LEU A 87 -19.16 14.25 -5.89
N ARG A 88 -18.46 13.23 -6.39
CA ARG A 88 -19.02 11.96 -6.85
C ARG A 88 -19.17 11.02 -5.68
N GLU A 89 -20.40 10.60 -5.39
CA GLU A 89 -20.73 9.75 -4.25
C GLU A 89 -20.04 8.38 -4.33
N ASP A 90 -19.91 7.80 -5.54
CA ASP A 90 -19.24 6.52 -5.76
C ASP A 90 -17.74 6.59 -5.40
N VAL A 91 -17.07 7.69 -5.76
CA VAL A 91 -15.66 7.93 -5.42
C VAL A 91 -15.49 8.20 -3.93
N GLY A 92 -16.38 9.01 -3.34
CA GLY A 92 -16.36 9.26 -1.90
C GLY A 92 -16.56 7.98 -1.08
N MET A 93 -17.47 7.10 -1.51
CA MET A 93 -17.72 5.82 -0.87
C MET A 93 -16.53 4.86 -1.01
N MET A 94 -15.90 4.80 -2.19
CA MET A 94 -14.69 3.99 -2.42
C MET A 94 -13.57 4.38 -1.46
N PHE A 95 -13.23 5.67 -1.36
CA PHE A 95 -12.21 6.13 -0.40
C PHE A 95 -12.65 5.97 1.06
N GLY A 96 -13.96 6.00 1.35
CA GLY A 96 -14.51 5.65 2.66
C GLY A 96 -14.24 4.20 3.05
N GLN A 97 -14.41 3.26 2.11
CA GLN A 97 -14.08 1.85 2.34
C GLN A 97 -12.58 1.66 2.56
N PHE A 98 -11.73 2.32 1.77
CA PHE A 98 -10.27 2.26 1.94
C PHE A 98 -9.83 2.85 3.29
N HIS A 99 -10.43 3.97 3.69
CA HIS A 99 -10.16 4.59 4.99
C HIS A 99 -10.49 3.63 6.15
N MET A 100 -11.62 2.93 6.08
CA MET A 100 -12.02 1.96 7.12
C MET A 100 -11.13 0.74 7.21
N LYS A 101 -10.60 0.25 6.08
CA LYS A 101 -9.60 -0.83 6.10
C LYS A 101 -8.30 -0.39 6.77
N LYS A 102 -7.85 0.85 6.55
CA LYS A 102 -6.59 1.37 7.10
C LYS A 102 -6.68 1.86 8.55
N ALA A 103 -7.89 2.11 9.04
CA ALA A 103 -8.12 2.57 10.41
C ALA A 103 -8.17 1.43 11.45
N GLN A 104 -8.25 0.17 10.99
CA GLN A 104 -8.21 -1.05 11.80
C GLN A 104 -6.78 -1.59 11.87
#